data_AF-A0A0B1SA86-F1
#
_entry.id   AF-A0A0B1SA86-F1
#
_cell.length_a   1.000
_cell.length_b   1.000
_cell.length_c   1.000
_cell.angle_alpha   90.00
_cell.angle_beta   90.00
_cell.angle_gamma   90.00
#
_symmetry.space_group_name_H-M   'P 1'
#
loop_
_entity.id
_entity.type
_entity.pdbx_description
1 polymer ?
#
loop_
_entity_poly.entity_id
_entity_poly.type
_entity_poly.pdbx_seq_one_letter_code
_entity_poly.pdbx_strand_id
1 'polypeptide(L)'
;MCAGSIVSAVYGDVINTTDCYDMSTKAILTPRNRSVDKLNLEVLTRMVGEEKVYRSIDEAVTEDPSDAIEFQQEFLHKLDPPGMPPHELRVKKGAIVMLLRNLDVSAGL
;
A
#
# COMPACT_ATOMS: atom_id res chain seq x y z
N MET A 1 0.65 18.31 -26.43
CA MET A 1 0.98 17.98 -25.03
C MET A 1 -0.11 17.07 -24.51
N CYS A 2 0.21 15.83 -24.13
CA CYS A 2 -0.77 14.91 -23.55
C CYS A 2 -1.16 15.44 -22.16
N ALA A 3 -2.39 15.89 -21.98
CA ALA A 3 -2.82 16.66 -20.80
C ALA A 3 -3.21 15.80 -19.57
N GLY A 4 -2.63 14.60 -19.42
CA GLY A 4 -3.00 13.64 -18.36
C GLY A 4 -1.82 13.21 -17.49
N SER A 5 -2.11 12.71 -16.28
CA SER A 5 -1.10 12.04 -15.44
C SER A 5 -0.63 10.74 -16.09
N ILE A 6 0.54 10.22 -15.70
CA ILE A 6 1.02 8.92 -16.18
C ILE A 6 0.06 7.78 -15.83
N VAL A 7 -0.67 7.89 -14.71
CA VAL A 7 -1.71 6.93 -14.32
C VAL A 7 -2.84 6.93 -15.34
N SER A 8 -3.29 8.12 -15.77
CA SER A 8 -4.28 8.26 -16.85
C SER A 8 -3.81 7.63 -18.15
N ALA A 9 -2.55 7.85 -18.51
CA ALA A 9 -1.99 7.31 -19.75
C ALA A 9 -1.91 5.78 -19.78
N VAL A 10 -1.68 5.14 -18.62
CA VAL A 10 -1.50 3.67 -18.53
C VAL A 10 -2.81 2.94 -18.21
N TYR A 11 -3.57 3.45 -17.25
CA TYR A 11 -4.77 2.78 -16.71
C TYR A 11 -6.08 3.48 -17.07
N GLY A 12 -6.04 4.69 -17.62
CA GLY A 12 -7.22 5.52 -17.85
C GLY A 12 -7.66 6.32 -16.62
N ASP A 13 -8.74 7.08 -16.78
CA ASP A 13 -9.27 7.94 -15.71
C ASP A 13 -10.18 7.20 -14.74
N VAL A 14 -10.81 6.12 -15.18
CA VAL A 14 -11.64 5.23 -14.36
C VAL A 14 -11.21 3.80 -14.61
N ILE A 15 -10.84 3.10 -13.54
CA ILE A 15 -10.32 1.73 -13.62
C ILE A 15 -11.42 0.76 -13.19
N ASN A 16 -11.95 0.01 -14.15
CA ASN A 16 -12.91 -1.05 -13.86
C ASN A 16 -12.16 -2.35 -13.52
N THR A 17 -12.40 -2.90 -12.34
CA THR A 17 -11.67 -4.05 -11.80
C THR A 17 -12.37 -5.39 -12.06
N THR A 18 -13.36 -5.42 -12.95
CA THR A 18 -14.06 -6.64 -13.34
C THR A 18 -13.12 -7.64 -14.03
N ASP A 19 -12.10 -7.14 -14.73
CA ASP A 19 -11.04 -7.94 -15.35
C ASP A 19 -9.70 -7.68 -14.66
N CYS A 20 -9.28 -8.60 -13.79
CA CYS A 20 -7.99 -8.52 -13.11
C CYS A 20 -6.80 -8.82 -14.02
N TYR A 21 -7.02 -9.45 -15.19
CA TYR A 21 -5.96 -9.78 -16.12
C TYR A 21 -5.41 -8.51 -16.79
N ASP A 22 -6.27 -7.62 -17.29
CA ASP A 22 -5.84 -6.34 -17.88
C ASP A 22 -4.96 -5.53 -16.93
N MET A 23 -5.34 -5.46 -15.65
CA MET A 23 -4.56 -4.79 -14.60
C MET A 23 -3.17 -5.41 -14.43
N SER A 24 -3.05 -6.74 -14.53
CA SER A 24 -1.78 -7.45 -14.33
C SER A 24 -0.76 -7.26 -15.46
N THR A 25 -1.21 -6.82 -16.64
CA THR A 25 -0.35 -6.61 -17.81
C THR A 25 0.36 -5.25 -17.84
N LYS A 26 -0.02 -4.35 -16.92
CA LYS A 26 0.43 -2.96 -16.88
C LYS A 26 1.26 -2.71 -15.63
N ALA A 27 2.29 -1.89 -15.75
CA ALA A 27 3.13 -1.48 -14.62
C ALA A 27 3.67 -0.06 -14.83
N ILE A 28 3.80 0.69 -13.73
CA ILE A 28 4.49 1.98 -13.71
C ILE A 28 5.69 1.83 -12.78
N LEU A 29 6.90 2.02 -13.30
CA LEU A 29 8.13 1.95 -12.51
C LEU A 29 8.64 3.35 -12.20
N THR A 30 9.07 3.58 -10.97
CA THR A 30 9.75 4.83 -10.58
C THR A 30 10.96 4.56 -9.70
N PRO A 31 11.97 5.45 -9.69
CA PRO A 31 13.21 5.22 -8.92
C PRO A 31 13.07 5.33 -7.39
N ARG A 32 11.96 5.84 -6.86
CA ARG A 32 11.81 6.13 -5.41
C ARG A 32 10.50 5.56 -4.88
N ASN A 33 10.54 4.85 -3.75
CA ASN A 33 9.35 4.27 -3.11
C ASN A 33 8.27 5.32 -2.81
N ARG A 34 8.65 6.49 -2.29
CA ARG A 34 7.72 7.62 -2.08
C ARG A 34 6.91 8.04 -3.32
N SER A 35 7.46 7.80 -4.51
CA SER A 35 6.77 8.07 -5.78
C SER A 35 5.85 6.92 -6.15
N VAL A 36 6.27 5.68 -5.89
CA VAL A 36 5.43 4.47 -5.99
C VAL A 36 4.19 4.60 -5.09
N ASP A 37 4.34 5.03 -3.84
CA ASP A 37 3.21 5.15 -2.90
C ASP A 37 2.14 6.12 -3.40
N LYS A 38 2.57 7.27 -3.92
CA LYS A 38 1.67 8.28 -4.51
C LYS A 38 0.95 7.73 -5.74
N LEU A 39 1.66 7.03 -6.61
CA LEU A 39 1.08 6.45 -7.82
C LEU A 39 0.13 5.30 -7.50
N ASN A 40 0.49 4.43 -6.56
CA ASN A 40 -0.37 3.34 -6.10
C ASN A 40 -1.67 3.88 -5.48
N LEU A 41 -1.59 4.96 -4.70
CA LEU A 41 -2.77 5.62 -4.14
C LEU A 41 -3.65 6.27 -5.22
N GLU A 42 -3.04 6.91 -6.24
CA GLU A 42 -3.77 7.49 -7.37
C GLU A 42 -4.50 6.39 -8.18
N VAL A 43 -3.82 5.27 -8.47
CA VAL A 43 -4.43 4.09 -9.11
C VAL A 43 -5.60 3.57 -8.27
N LEU A 44 -5.39 3.36 -6.97
CA LEU A 44 -6.43 2.88 -6.06
C LEU A 44 -7.64 3.83 -6.00
N THR A 45 -7.40 5.14 -6.04
CA THR A 45 -8.46 6.15 -6.03
C THR A 45 -9.33 6.06 -7.30
N ARG A 46 -8.72 5.82 -8.47
CA ARG A 46 -9.41 5.67 -9.75
C ARG A 46 -10.13 4.33 -9.94
N MET A 47 -9.79 3.33 -9.13
CA MET A 47 -10.48 2.04 -9.15
C MET A 47 -11.91 2.17 -8.65
N VAL A 48 -12.84 1.58 -9.40
CA VAL A 48 -14.24 1.48 -8.98
C VAL A 48 -14.40 0.51 -7.81
N GLY A 49 -15.41 0.76 -6.98
CA GLY A 49 -15.74 -0.08 -5.82
C GLY A 49 -15.36 0.53 -4.48
N GLU A 50 -15.81 -0.14 -3.43
CA GLU A 50 -15.65 0.31 -2.04
C GLU A 50 -14.19 0.16 -1.57
N GLU A 51 -13.64 1.24 -1.01
CA GLU A 51 -12.35 1.23 -0.33
C GLU A 51 -12.52 0.66 1.07
N LYS A 52 -11.68 -0.33 1.40
CA LYS A 52 -11.54 -0.84 2.76
C LYS A 52 -10.19 -0.44 3.33
N VAL A 53 -10.21 0.12 4.54
CA VAL A 53 -9.02 0.53 5.27
C VAL A 53 -8.77 -0.43 6.41
N TYR A 54 -7.61 -1.08 6.41
CA TYR A 54 -7.11 -1.88 7.52
C TYR A 54 -6.08 -1.05 8.28
N ARG A 55 -6.25 -0.94 9.60
CA ARG A 55 -5.32 -0.22 10.48
C ARG A 55 -4.49 -1.22 11.27
N SER A 56 -3.18 -1.00 11.36
CA SER A 56 -2.31 -1.78 12.24
C SER A 56 -2.65 -1.54 13.71
N ILE A 57 -2.24 -2.49 14.54
CA ILE A 57 -2.27 -2.38 16.00
C ILE A 57 -0.83 -2.56 16.42
N ASP A 58 -0.17 -1.45 16.72
CA ASP A 58 1.26 -1.41 17.02
C ASP A 58 1.48 -1.16 18.52
N GLU A 59 2.42 -1.90 19.10
CA GLU A 59 2.83 -1.78 20.49
C GLU A 59 4.35 -1.85 20.56
N ALA A 60 4.96 -0.93 21.31
CA ALA A 60 6.39 -0.98 21.57
C ALA A 60 6.67 -1.94 22.73
N VAL A 61 7.62 -2.84 22.52
CA VAL A 61 8.16 -3.68 23.60
C VAL A 61 9.36 -2.95 24.20
N THR A 62 9.22 -2.46 25.43
CA THR A 62 10.29 -1.73 26.15
C THR A 62 10.62 -2.43 27.47
N GLU A 63 11.89 -2.39 27.87
CA GLU A 63 12.32 -2.89 29.20
C GLU A 63 12.17 -1.79 30.28
N ASP A 64 12.26 -0.51 29.89
CA ASP A 64 12.06 0.64 30.77
C ASP A 64 10.65 1.23 30.60
N PRO A 65 9.85 1.33 31.67
CA PRO A 65 8.56 2.01 31.65
C PRO A 65 8.62 3.49 31.28
N SER A 66 9.77 4.17 31.42
CA SER A 66 9.89 5.57 30.99
C SER A 66 9.81 5.77 29.48
N ASP A 67 10.22 4.75 28.72
CA ASP A 67 10.23 4.77 27.25
C ASP A 67 8.82 4.71 26.66
N ALA A 68 7.82 4.29 27.45
CA ALA A 68 6.42 4.30 27.05
C ALA A 68 5.92 5.71 26.67
N ILE A 69 6.57 6.77 27.18
CA ILE A 69 6.29 8.16 26.80
C ILE A 69 6.84 8.49 25.39
N GLU A 70 7.93 7.85 24.97
CA GLU A 70 8.54 8.08 23.66
C GLU A 70 7.83 7.29 22.55
N PHE A 71 7.27 6.12 22.87
CA PHE A 71 6.57 5.24 21.92
C PHE A 71 5.04 5.36 21.96
N GLN A 72 4.54 6.60 21.97
CA GLN A 72 3.10 6.86 21.85
C GLN A 72 2.53 6.32 20.52
N GLN A 73 1.24 5.98 20.50
CA GLN A 73 0.58 5.45 19.32
C GLN A 73 0.72 6.37 18.10
N GLU A 74 0.65 7.69 18.28
CA GLU A 74 0.80 8.68 17.21
C GLU A 74 2.19 8.68 16.59
N PHE A 75 3.21 8.27 17.35
CA PHE A 75 4.56 8.06 16.83
C PHE A 75 4.63 6.75 16.05
N LEU A 76 4.12 5.66 16.62
CA LEU A 76 4.11 4.33 15.99
C LEU A 76 3.35 4.35 14.65
N HIS A 77 2.19 5.01 14.58
CA HIS A 77 1.39 5.12 13.36
C HIS A 77 2.09 5.87 12.20
N LYS A 78 3.17 6.60 12.49
CA LYS A 78 3.98 7.31 11.48
C LYS A 78 5.20 6.52 11.03
N LEU A 79 5.52 5.40 11.69
CA LEU A 79 6.63 4.55 11.29
C LEU A 79 6.26 3.85 9.97
N ASP A 80 7.21 3.90 9.03
CA ASP A 80 7.14 3.20 7.74
C ASP A 80 8.47 2.48 7.49
N PRO A 81 8.80 1.46 8.31
CA PRO A 81 10.06 0.76 8.18
C PRO A 81 10.03 -0.16 6.95
N PRO A 82 11.17 -0.32 6.24
CA PRO A 82 11.25 -1.20 5.09
C PRO A 82 10.83 -2.63 5.43
N GLY A 83 9.96 -3.22 4.60
CA GLY A 83 9.50 -4.60 4.79
C GLY A 83 8.34 -4.76 5.79
N MET A 84 7.76 -3.67 6.28
CA MET A 84 6.47 -3.68 6.98
C MET A 84 5.39 -2.99 6.14
N PRO A 85 4.12 -3.40 6.29
CA PRO A 85 3.01 -2.64 5.74
C PRO A 85 2.86 -1.31 6.50
N PRO A 86 2.31 -0.27 5.85
CA PRO A 86 2.01 1.00 6.52
C PRO A 86 0.89 0.82 7.55
N HIS A 87 0.79 1.75 8.51
CA HIS A 87 -0.27 1.75 9.52
C HIS A 87 -1.67 1.68 8.90
N GLU A 88 -1.95 2.48 7.86
CA GLU A 88 -3.20 2.39 7.10
C GLU A 88 -2.97 1.69 5.76
N LEU A 89 -3.43 0.44 5.65
CA LEU A 89 -3.48 -0.29 4.39
C LEU A 89 -4.85 -0.12 3.74
N ARG A 90 -4.89 0.65 2.64
CA ARG A 90 -6.09 0.87 1.82
C ARG A 90 -6.14 -0.09 0.65
N VAL A 91 -7.26 -0.77 0.46
CA VAL A 91 -7.46 -1.73 -0.64
C VAL A 91 -8.88 -1.67 -1.20
N LYS A 92 -9.03 -2.07 -2.47
CA LYS A 92 -10.32 -2.24 -3.17
C LYS A 92 -10.37 -3.62 -3.81
N LYS A 93 -11.57 -4.11 -4.09
CA LYS A 93 -11.74 -5.39 -4.81
C LYS A 93 -11.09 -5.30 -6.19
N GLY A 94 -10.22 -6.28 -6.49
CA GLY A 94 -9.45 -6.34 -7.73
C GLY A 94 -8.14 -5.54 -7.72
N ALA A 95 -7.74 -4.95 -6.58
CA ALA A 95 -6.41 -4.37 -6.42
C ALA A 95 -5.34 -5.46 -6.49
N ILE A 96 -4.24 -5.17 -7.18
CA ILE A 96 -3.04 -6.00 -7.15
C ILE A 96 -2.28 -5.66 -5.87
N VAL A 97 -1.94 -6.69 -5.09
CA VAL A 97 -1.18 -6.56 -3.84
C VAL A 97 0.08 -7.41 -3.92
N MET A 98 1.11 -6.97 -3.21
CA MET A 98 2.36 -7.71 -3.04
C MET A 98 2.44 -8.24 -1.61
N LEU A 99 2.78 -9.52 -1.46
CA LEU A 99 3.08 -10.09 -0.16
C LEU A 99 4.47 -9.61 0.28
N LEU A 100 4.56 -9.06 1.49
CA LEU A 100 5.84 -8.63 2.08
C LEU A 100 6.53 -9.75 2.85
N ARG A 101 5.82 -10.84 3.15
CA ARG A 101 6.32 -12.00 3.89
C ARG A 101 5.74 -13.28 3.31
N ASN A 102 6.55 -14.32 3.42
CA ASN A 102 6.17 -15.70 3.17
C ASN A 102 5.10 -16.15 4.16
N LEU A 103 4.05 -16.80 3.67
CA LEU A 103 2.91 -17.22 4.50
C LEU A 103 3.06 -18.65 5.04
N ASP A 104 3.80 -19.50 4.33
CA ASP A 104 4.09 -20.88 4.70
C ASP A 104 5.59 -21.17 4.55
N VAL A 105 6.35 -20.66 5.52
CA VAL A 105 7.80 -20.85 5.59
C VAL A 105 8.19 -22.33 5.59
N SER A 106 7.31 -23.21 6.09
CA SER A 106 7.58 -24.66 6.14
C SER A 106 7.52 -25.33 4.77
N ALA A 107 6.64 -24.85 3.89
CA ALA A 107 6.59 -25.24 2.47
C ALA A 107 7.57 -24.43 1.60
N GLY A 108 8.28 -23.46 2.17
CA GLY A 108 9.19 -22.57 1.45
C GLY A 108 8.49 -21.44 0.69
N LEU A 109 7.25 -21.08 1.07
CA LEU A 109 6.40 -20.06 0.42
C LEU A 109 5.97 -18.95 1.37
#